data_AF-A0A3P6RLZ5-F1
#
_entry.id   AF-A0A3P6RLZ5-F1
#
_cell.length_a   1.000
_cell.length_b   1.000
_cell.length_c   1.000
_cell.angle_alpha   90.00
_cell.angle_beta   90.00
_cell.angle_gamma   90.00
#
_symmetry.space_group_name_H-M   'P 1'
#
loop_
_entity.id
_entity.type
_entity.pdbx_description
1 polymer ?
#
loop_
_entity_poly.entity_id
_entity_poly.type
_entity_poly.pdbx_seq_one_letter_code
_entity_poly.pdbx_strand_id
1 'polypeptide(L)'
;MHLFRTTRSIIRYLRNIIDALRNLFCRRSEVKGEVPRGLAIERQAREVETVLDAVRALTHSASRKYQNEVWARTLSFLLNSADLLLADPLSPEEMGMRVGSRVVDTLFDLWFHAVLNEEIPSPTYWRTLAALCRRW
;
A
#
# COMPACT_ATOMS: atom_id res chain seq x y z
N MET A 1 -18.25 18.16 -20.22
CA MET A 1 -17.82 18.88 -19.00
C MET A 1 -18.13 18.12 -17.69
N HIS A 2 -19.26 17.38 -17.60
CA HIS A 2 -19.58 16.54 -16.42
C HIS A 2 -18.61 15.37 -16.17
N LEU A 3 -18.18 14.66 -17.22
CA LEU A 3 -17.22 13.54 -17.10
C LEU A 3 -15.90 13.94 -16.41
N PHE A 4 -15.32 15.09 -16.76
CA PHE A 4 -14.07 15.59 -16.16
C PHE A 4 -14.19 15.92 -14.66
N ARG A 5 -15.37 16.38 -14.21
CA ARG A 5 -15.62 16.64 -12.78
C ARG A 5 -15.74 15.33 -11.99
N THR A 6 -16.38 14.31 -12.57
CA THR A 6 -16.51 12.99 -11.95
C THR A 6 -15.14 12.28 -11.84
N THR A 7 -14.31 12.33 -12.88
CA THR A 7 -12.95 11.73 -12.84
C THR A 7 -12.04 12.41 -11.82
N ARG A 8 -12.09 13.75 -11.71
CA ARG A 8 -11.34 14.48 -10.66
C ARG A 8 -11.82 14.13 -9.25
N SER A 9 -13.12 13.91 -9.08
CA SER A 9 -13.69 13.48 -7.81
C SER A 9 -13.19 12.09 -7.42
N ILE A 10 -13.22 11.14 -8.35
CA ILE A 10 -12.74 9.76 -8.15
C ILE A 10 -11.24 9.72 -7.79
N ILE A 11 -10.42 10.50 -8.50
CA ILE A 11 -8.97 10.59 -8.20
C ILE A 11 -8.72 11.18 -6.79
N ARG A 12 -9.53 12.15 -6.36
CA ARG A 12 -9.47 12.72 -5.01
C ARG A 12 -9.92 11.72 -3.95
N TYR A 13 -10.99 10.96 -4.20
CA TYR A 13 -11.43 9.88 -3.31
C TYR A 13 -10.37 8.78 -3.18
N LEU A 14 -9.79 8.32 -4.30
CA LEU A 14 -8.70 7.35 -4.28
C LEU A 14 -7.49 7.86 -3.49
N ARG A 15 -7.12 9.13 -3.65
CA ARG A 15 -6.02 9.72 -2.88
C ARG A 15 -6.34 9.75 -1.38
N ASN A 16 -7.53 10.20 -1.01
CA ASN A 16 -7.96 10.24 0.39
C ASN A 16 -8.05 8.83 1.01
N ILE A 17 -8.47 7.83 0.23
CA ILE A 17 -8.48 6.43 0.65
C ILE A 17 -7.05 5.93 0.83
N ILE A 18 -6.15 6.20 -0.13
CA ILE A 18 -4.73 5.82 -0.02
C ILE A 18 -4.07 6.50 1.20
N ASP A 19 -4.35 7.78 1.44
CA ASP A 19 -3.83 8.51 2.61
C ASP A 19 -4.45 8.00 3.92
N ALA A 20 -5.73 7.64 3.94
CA ALA A 20 -6.37 7.00 5.09
C ALA A 20 -5.80 5.59 5.35
N LEU A 21 -5.51 4.82 4.30
CA LEU A 21 -4.87 3.52 4.39
C LEU A 21 -3.43 3.65 4.87
N ARG A 22 -2.69 4.70 4.47
CA ARG A 22 -1.36 5.00 5.02
C ARG A 22 -1.39 5.21 6.54
N ASN A 23 -2.44 5.82 7.07
CA ASN A 23 -2.59 5.96 8.52
C ASN A 23 -2.76 4.62 9.25
N LEU A 24 -3.16 3.53 8.58
CA LEU A 24 -3.14 2.17 9.14
C LEU A 24 -1.72 1.61 9.30
N PHE A 25 -0.73 2.19 8.63
CA PHE A 25 0.68 1.84 8.78
C PHE A 25 1.41 2.73 9.80
N CYS A 26 0.82 3.87 10.18
CA CYS A 26 1.31 4.74 11.25
C CYS A 26 0.80 4.26 12.62
N ARG A 27 1.62 4.41 13.68
CA ARG A 27 1.17 4.13 15.06
C ARG A 27 -0.04 4.99 15.41
N ARG A 28 -1.17 4.38 15.76
CA ARG A 28 -2.19 5.07 16.55
C ARG A 28 -1.57 5.28 17.93
N SER A 29 -1.13 6.51 18.22
CA SER A 29 -0.66 6.91 19.55
C SER A 29 -1.62 6.37 20.59
N GLU A 30 -1.06 5.74 21.62
CA GLU A 30 -1.77 5.10 22.73
C GLU A 30 -3.00 5.92 23.14
N VAL A 31 -4.18 5.42 22.78
CA VAL A 31 -5.41 5.91 23.39
C VAL A 31 -5.30 5.50 24.85
N LYS A 32 -5.17 6.47 25.75
CA LYS A 32 -5.19 6.23 27.19
C LYS A 32 -6.48 5.47 27.53
N GLY A 33 -6.36 4.17 27.77
CA GLY A 33 -7.46 3.29 28.17
C GLY A 33 -7.71 2.11 27.24
N GLU A 34 -7.64 0.91 27.84
CA GLU A 34 -8.44 -0.29 27.56
C GLU A 34 -7.93 -1.43 26.65
N VAL A 35 -6.94 -1.25 25.76
CA VAL A 35 -6.45 -2.40 24.93
C VAL A 35 -4.98 -2.71 25.22
N PRO A 36 -4.63 -3.95 25.62
CA PRO A 36 -3.23 -4.34 25.76
C PRO A 36 -2.47 -4.12 24.46
N ARG A 37 -1.28 -3.52 24.55
CA ARG A 37 -0.48 -3.08 23.39
C ARG A 37 -0.31 -4.16 22.32
N GLY A 38 -0.04 -5.41 22.71
CA GLY A 38 0.09 -6.54 21.77
C GLY A 38 -1.21 -6.84 20.99
N LEU A 39 -2.37 -6.75 21.64
CA LEU A 39 -3.68 -6.96 21.01
C LEU A 39 -4.02 -5.83 20.02
N ALA A 40 -3.62 -4.60 20.31
CA ALA A 40 -3.80 -3.48 19.38
C ALA A 40 -2.97 -3.66 18.10
N ILE A 41 -1.71 -4.09 18.25
CA ILE A 41 -0.80 -4.41 17.15
C ILE A 41 -1.33 -5.57 16.29
N GLU A 42 -1.82 -6.64 16.92
CA GLU A 42 -2.39 -7.78 16.18
C GLU A 42 -3.64 -7.40 15.37
N ARG A 43 -4.51 -6.56 15.94
CA ARG A 43 -5.67 -6.04 15.20
C ARG A 43 -5.25 -5.20 14.01
N GLN A 44 -4.31 -4.28 14.22
CA GLN A 44 -3.77 -3.42 13.17
C GLN A 44 -3.07 -4.24 12.07
N ALA A 45 -2.30 -5.26 12.44
CA ALA A 45 -1.66 -6.18 11.50
C ALA A 45 -2.70 -6.89 10.62
N ARG A 46 -3.78 -7.40 11.21
CA ARG A 46 -4.86 -8.06 10.48
C ARG A 46 -5.62 -7.11 9.55
N GLU A 47 -5.80 -5.85 9.95
CA GLU A 47 -6.37 -4.82 9.09
C GLU A 47 -5.46 -4.54 7.88
N VAL A 48 -4.14 -4.44 8.10
CA VAL A 48 -3.15 -4.30 7.02
C VAL A 48 -3.23 -5.48 6.05
N GLU A 49 -3.24 -6.72 6.55
CA GLU A 49 -3.36 -7.91 5.71
C GLU A 49 -4.65 -7.91 4.89
N THR A 50 -5.78 -7.54 5.51
CA THR A 50 -7.07 -7.44 4.84
C THR A 50 -7.03 -6.41 3.70
N VAL A 51 -6.36 -5.27 3.91
CA VAL A 51 -6.18 -4.24 2.88
C VAL A 51 -5.30 -4.75 1.74
N LEU A 52 -4.21 -5.47 2.04
CA LEU A 52 -3.34 -6.04 1.01
C LEU A 52 -4.09 -7.05 0.13
N ASP A 53 -4.89 -7.92 0.74
CA ASP A 53 -5.70 -8.90 0.03
C ASP A 53 -6.77 -8.21 -0.85
N ALA A 54 -7.42 -7.17 -0.34
CA ALA A 54 -8.40 -6.37 -1.09
C ALA A 54 -7.75 -5.64 -2.28
N VAL A 55 -6.56 -5.04 -2.08
CA VAL A 55 -5.81 -4.36 -3.15
C VAL A 55 -5.38 -5.34 -4.23
N ARG A 56 -4.90 -6.54 -3.84
CA ARG A 56 -4.55 -7.60 -4.79
C ARG A 56 -5.76 -8.04 -5.61
N ALA A 57 -6.87 -8.36 -4.93
CA ALA A 57 -8.11 -8.75 -5.59
C ALA A 57 -8.63 -7.67 -6.54
N LEU A 58 -8.62 -6.40 -6.13
CA LEU A 58 -9.03 -5.27 -6.96
C LEU A 58 -8.13 -5.13 -8.19
N THR A 59 -6.81 -5.27 -8.02
CA THR A 59 -5.84 -5.10 -9.11
C THR A 59 -6.03 -6.16 -10.20
N HIS A 60 -6.28 -7.42 -9.82
CA HIS A 60 -6.53 -8.50 -10.77
C HIS A 60 -7.93 -8.47 -11.39
N SER A 61 -8.95 -8.00 -10.67
CA SER A 61 -10.35 -7.99 -11.13
C SER A 61 -10.76 -6.71 -11.85
N ALA A 62 -9.92 -5.67 -11.84
CA ALA A 62 -10.21 -4.41 -12.50
C ALA A 62 -10.47 -4.60 -13.99
N SER A 63 -11.53 -3.94 -14.50
CA SER A 63 -11.80 -3.92 -15.94
C SER A 63 -10.63 -3.32 -16.70
N ARG A 64 -10.31 -3.90 -17.88
CA ARG A 64 -9.21 -3.49 -18.76
C ARG A 64 -9.17 -1.98 -19.05
N LYS A 65 -10.34 -1.32 -19.11
CA LYS A 65 -10.45 0.13 -19.30
C LYS A 65 -9.74 0.94 -18.19
N TYR A 66 -9.65 0.41 -16.98
CA TYR A 66 -9.10 1.08 -15.80
C TYR A 66 -7.78 0.47 -15.33
N GLN A 67 -7.30 -0.61 -15.95
CA GLN A 67 -6.15 -1.38 -15.44
C GLN A 67 -4.89 -0.53 -15.27
N ASN A 68 -4.50 0.25 -16.28
CA ASN A 68 -3.35 1.15 -16.18
C ASN A 68 -3.40 2.09 -14.95
N GLU A 69 -4.58 2.64 -14.64
CA GLU A 69 -4.73 3.52 -13.48
C GLU A 69 -4.69 2.72 -12.17
N VAL A 70 -5.32 1.55 -12.14
CA VAL A 70 -5.33 0.68 -10.96
C VAL A 70 -3.91 0.19 -10.65
N TRP A 71 -3.18 -0.32 -11.63
CA TRP A 71 -1.78 -0.72 -11.48
C TRP A 71 -0.90 0.41 -10.96
N ALA A 72 -1.01 1.61 -11.55
CA ALA A 72 -0.24 2.76 -11.09
C ALA A 72 -0.52 3.11 -9.62
N ARG A 73 -1.79 3.10 -9.21
CA ARG A 73 -2.17 3.43 -7.82
C ARG A 73 -1.78 2.32 -6.85
N THR A 74 -1.94 1.06 -7.23
CA THR A 74 -1.56 -0.10 -6.42
C THR A 74 -0.06 -0.14 -6.19
N LEU A 75 0.76 -0.06 -7.25
CA LEU A 75 2.21 -0.09 -7.12
C LEU A 75 2.73 1.11 -6.33
N SER A 76 2.15 2.30 -6.55
CA SER A 76 2.47 3.47 -5.73
C SER A 76 2.14 3.24 -4.26
N PHE A 77 0.95 2.71 -3.95
CA PHE A 77 0.56 2.41 -2.58
C PHE A 77 1.54 1.44 -1.92
N LEU A 78 1.84 0.31 -2.56
CA LEU A 78 2.72 -0.72 -2.00
C LEU A 78 4.15 -0.24 -1.79
N LEU A 79 4.73 0.52 -2.74
CA LEU A 79 6.05 1.12 -2.57
C LEU A 79 6.11 2.05 -1.35
N ASN A 80 5.08 2.89 -1.16
CA ASN A 80 5.04 3.79 -0.01
C ASN A 80 4.79 3.05 1.31
N SER A 81 3.93 2.04 1.31
CA SER A 81 3.66 1.24 2.51
C SER A 81 4.90 0.45 2.94
N ALA A 82 5.62 -0.14 1.99
CA ALA A 82 6.89 -0.81 2.25
C ALA A 82 7.93 0.19 2.78
N ASP A 83 7.98 1.39 2.21
CA ASP A 83 8.89 2.42 2.69
C ASP A 83 8.62 2.84 4.14
N LEU A 84 7.35 3.16 4.45
CA LEU A 84 6.93 3.56 5.79
C LEU A 84 7.22 2.48 6.84
N LEU A 85 7.01 1.21 6.51
CA LEU A 85 7.20 0.12 7.45
C LEU A 85 8.67 -0.26 7.67
N LEU A 86 9.48 -0.21 6.61
CA LEU A 86 10.82 -0.80 6.58
C LEU A 86 11.94 0.22 6.69
N ALA A 87 11.73 1.48 6.28
CA ALA A 87 12.78 2.49 6.28
C ALA A 87 12.83 3.36 7.55
N ASP A 88 11.79 3.34 8.39
CA ASP A 88 11.76 4.13 9.62
C ASP A 88 12.32 3.32 10.80
N PRO A 89 13.47 3.69 11.41
CA PRO A 89 13.93 3.09 12.67
C PRO A 89 12.98 3.36 13.85
N LEU A 90 12.02 4.29 13.71
CA LEU A 90 10.94 4.58 14.67
C LEU A 90 9.60 3.92 14.28
N SER A 91 9.55 3.21 13.15
CA SER A 91 8.51 2.21 12.87
C SER A 91 8.33 1.38 14.13
N PRO A 92 7.10 1.02 14.54
CA PRO A 92 6.98 -0.05 15.51
C PRO A 92 7.73 -1.25 15.00
N GLU A 93 8.91 -1.50 15.59
CA GLU A 93 9.71 -2.70 15.40
C GLU A 93 8.78 -3.91 15.39
N GLU A 94 7.78 -3.90 16.26
CA GLU A 94 6.68 -4.86 16.37
C GLU A 94 5.78 -4.98 15.10
N MET A 95 5.38 -3.90 14.43
CA MET A 95 4.60 -3.99 13.18
C MET A 95 5.47 -4.39 11.99
N GLY A 96 6.69 -3.85 11.88
CA GLY A 96 7.65 -4.26 10.85
C GLY A 96 7.91 -5.76 10.90
N MET A 97 8.13 -6.30 12.12
CA MET A 97 8.28 -7.74 12.35
C MET A 97 7.02 -8.55 12.03
N ARG A 98 5.82 -7.99 12.25
CA ARG A 98 4.56 -8.71 12.06
C ARG A 98 4.08 -8.75 10.61
N VAL A 99 4.16 -7.63 9.88
CA VAL A 99 3.56 -7.49 8.54
C VAL A 99 4.53 -7.04 7.46
N GLY A 100 5.79 -6.72 7.80
CA GLY A 100 6.78 -6.25 6.84
C GLY A 100 7.02 -7.24 5.70
N SER A 101 7.22 -8.52 6.02
CA SER A 101 7.38 -9.59 5.01
C SER A 101 6.17 -9.66 4.08
N ARG A 102 4.95 -9.65 4.64
CA ARG A 102 3.72 -9.72 3.85
C ARG A 102 3.56 -8.54 2.89
N VAL A 103 3.95 -7.34 3.29
CA VAL A 103 3.92 -6.14 2.43
C VAL A 103 4.94 -6.27 1.30
N VAL A 104 6.16 -6.74 1.60
CA VAL A 104 7.21 -6.98 0.59
C VAL A 104 6.79 -8.07 -0.40
N ASP A 105 6.26 -9.19 0.10
CA ASP A 105 5.76 -10.29 -0.73
C ASP A 105 4.66 -9.81 -1.68
N THR A 106 3.70 -9.05 -1.15
CA THR A 106 2.60 -8.49 -1.96
C THR A 106 3.11 -7.48 -2.98
N LEU A 107 4.09 -6.64 -2.61
CA LEU A 107 4.73 -5.71 -3.53
C LEU A 107 5.38 -6.45 -4.69
N PHE A 108 6.24 -7.43 -4.42
CA PHE A 108 6.96 -8.14 -5.47
C PHE A 108 6.06 -9.05 -6.31
N ASP A 109 5.09 -9.74 -5.72
CA ASP A 109 4.10 -10.54 -6.46
C ASP A 109 3.37 -9.68 -7.51
N LEU A 110 2.79 -8.56 -7.08
CA LEU A 110 2.12 -7.63 -7.98
C LEU A 110 3.09 -6.93 -8.94
N TRP A 111 4.31 -6.64 -8.50
CA TRP A 111 5.34 -6.07 -9.37
C TRP A 111 5.66 -7.00 -10.54
N PHE A 112 5.94 -8.27 -10.27
CA PHE A 112 6.27 -9.24 -11.31
C PHE A 112 5.07 -9.50 -12.23
N HIS A 113 3.86 -9.54 -11.69
CA HIS A 113 2.65 -9.56 -12.53
C HIS A 113 2.56 -8.34 -13.44
N ALA A 114 2.82 -7.14 -12.94
CA ALA A 114 2.80 -5.93 -13.77
C ALA A 114 3.89 -5.99 -14.86
N VAL A 115 5.09 -6.51 -14.55
CA VAL A 115 6.16 -6.70 -15.53
C VAL A 115 5.76 -7.67 -16.63
N LEU A 116 5.23 -8.84 -16.26
CA LEU A 116 4.81 -9.88 -17.22
C LEU A 116 3.70 -9.42 -18.15
N ASN A 117 2.85 -8.50 -17.69
CA ASN A 117 1.73 -7.96 -18.46
C ASN A 117 2.02 -6.61 -19.12
N GLU A 118 3.26 -6.10 -19.04
CA GLU A 118 3.65 -4.78 -19.57
C GLU A 118 2.87 -3.59 -18.95
N GLU A 119 2.40 -3.74 -17.71
CA GLU A 119 1.55 -2.76 -17.00
C GLU A 119 2.36 -1.82 -16.07
N ILE A 120 3.70 -1.85 -16.14
CA ILE A 120 4.53 -0.93 -15.35
C ILE A 120 4.38 0.50 -15.91
N PRO A 121 3.86 1.47 -15.13
CA PRO A 121 3.44 2.74 -15.69
C PRO A 121 4.58 3.63 -16.22
N SER A 122 5.76 3.56 -15.60
CA SER A 122 6.94 4.32 -16.04
C SER A 122 8.25 3.81 -15.47
N PRO A 123 9.41 4.14 -16.09
CA PRO A 123 10.74 3.80 -15.56
C PRO A 123 11.05 4.36 -14.18
N THR A 124 10.34 5.41 -13.74
CA THR A 124 10.54 6.01 -12.41
C THR A 124 10.20 5.02 -11.29
N TYR A 125 9.24 4.12 -11.50
CA TYR A 125 8.88 3.09 -10.51
C TYR A 125 10.08 2.20 -10.18
N TRP A 126 10.80 1.72 -11.20
CA TRP A 126 12.03 0.94 -11.01
C TRP A 126 13.11 1.68 -10.23
N ARG A 127 13.30 2.97 -10.52
CA ARG A 127 14.24 3.81 -9.75
C ARG A 127 13.84 3.89 -8.27
N THR A 128 12.55 4.09 -7.99
CA THR A 128 12.04 4.11 -6.61
C THR A 128 12.25 2.77 -5.93
N LEU A 129 11.83 1.66 -6.54
CA LEU A 129 12.01 0.33 -5.97
C LEU A 129 13.49 0.04 -5.67
N ALA A 130 14.39 0.31 -6.62
CA ALA A 130 15.82 0.10 -6.42
C ALA A 130 16.41 0.98 -5.30
N ALA A 131 15.91 2.20 -5.11
CA ALA A 131 16.33 3.05 -4.01
C ALA A 131 15.84 2.51 -2.65
N LEU A 132 14.60 2.02 -2.59
CA LEU A 132 14.03 1.41 -1.39
C LEU A 132 14.76 0.13 -1.00
N CYS A 133 14.98 -0.80 -1.93
CA CYS A 133 15.69 -2.06 -1.67
C CYS A 133 17.15 -1.87 -1.24
N ARG A 134 17.79 -0.74 -1.56
CA ARG A 134 19.14 -0.43 -1.06
C ARG A 134 19.15 0.17 0.34
N ARG A 135 18.00 0.71 0.78
CA ARG A 135 17.85 1.38 2.07
C ARG A 135 17.39 0.40 3.16
N TRP A 136 16.50 -0.53 2.81
CA TRP A 136 16.12 -1.66 3.66
C TRP A 136 17.30 -2.62 3.84
#